data_AF-A0A752FMM8-F1
#
_entry.id   AF-A0A752FMM8-F1
#
_cell.length_a   1.000
_cell.length_b   1.000
_cell.length_c   1.000
_cell.angle_alpha   90.00
_cell.angle_beta   90.00
_cell.angle_gamma   90.00
#
_symmetry.space_group_name_H-M   'P 1'
#
loop_
_entity.id
_entity.type
_entity.pdbx_description
1 polymer ?
#
loop_
_entity_poly.entity_id
_entity_poly.type
_entity_poly.pdbx_seq_one_letter_code
_entity_poly.pdbx_strand_id
1 'polypeptide(L)'
;RKVERALGIEPYAIAWSNLNRFDVDCGSPDYTELARDISSFDYILKEEINILTPDICVFFTNHKYDYRLTSLYEDLMFENINGLPEKHFVRLYHPDLPEYTIRAPHPKTIRIKGWENDFIKYIEAIK
;
A
#
# COMPACT_ATOMS: atom_id res chain seq x y z
N ARG A 1 -12.10 -11.23 0.22
CA ARG A 1 -12.33 -9.76 0.07
C ARG A 1 -12.37 -9.41 -1.43
N LYS A 2 -12.82 -8.21 -1.87
CA LYS A 2 -13.02 -7.93 -3.32
C LYS A 2 -11.73 -8.00 -4.14
N VAL A 3 -10.65 -7.36 -3.67
CA VAL A 3 -9.30 -7.42 -4.29
C VAL A 3 -8.81 -8.86 -4.39
N GLU A 4 -8.95 -9.62 -3.31
CA GLU A 4 -8.53 -11.03 -3.29
C GLU A 4 -9.26 -11.89 -4.32
N ARG A 5 -10.58 -11.69 -4.47
CA ARG A 5 -11.39 -12.38 -5.48
C ARG A 5 -11.04 -11.95 -6.91
N ALA A 6 -10.76 -10.66 -7.11
CA ALA A 6 -10.35 -10.11 -8.39
C ALA A 6 -9.02 -10.72 -8.88
N LEU A 7 -8.05 -10.90 -7.97
CA LEU A 7 -6.79 -11.55 -8.27
C LEU A 7 -6.91 -13.08 -8.43
N GLY A 8 -8.03 -13.67 -7.99
CA GLY A 8 -8.25 -15.12 -8.07
C GLY A 8 -7.23 -15.93 -7.26
N ILE A 9 -6.81 -15.40 -6.11
CA ILE A 9 -5.75 -16.01 -5.31
C ILE A 9 -6.21 -17.24 -4.54
N GLU A 10 -5.29 -18.20 -4.44
CA GLU A 10 -5.45 -19.43 -3.68
C GLU A 10 -5.57 -19.14 -2.17
N PRO A 11 -6.22 -20.04 -1.41
CA PRO A 11 -6.20 -19.97 0.05
C PRO A 11 -4.78 -19.82 0.59
N TYR A 12 -4.60 -18.93 1.57
CA TYR A 12 -3.33 -18.66 2.26
C TYR A 12 -2.22 -18.01 1.41
N ALA A 13 -2.50 -17.57 0.18
CA ALA A 13 -1.56 -16.83 -0.66
C ALA A 13 -1.48 -15.32 -0.33
N ILE A 14 -1.92 -14.90 0.87
CA ILE A 14 -2.03 -13.48 1.25
C ILE A 14 -1.37 -13.24 2.60
N ALA A 15 -0.54 -12.20 2.64
CA ALA A 15 -0.11 -11.58 3.89
C ALA A 15 -0.79 -10.20 4.03
N TRP A 16 -1.35 -9.94 5.21
CA TRP A 16 -1.83 -8.60 5.60
C TRP A 16 -0.91 -8.05 6.67
N SER A 17 -0.32 -6.89 6.39
CA SER A 17 0.61 -6.21 7.28
C SER A 17 0.28 -4.71 7.34
N ASN A 18 0.87 -4.02 8.31
CA ASN A 18 0.72 -2.57 8.48
C ASN A 18 2.11 -1.92 8.56
N LEU A 19 2.24 -0.73 7.97
CA LEU A 19 3.45 0.08 8.10
C LEU A 19 3.71 0.45 9.57
N ASN A 20 2.66 0.92 10.26
CA ASN A 20 2.70 1.12 11.71
C ASN A 20 2.50 -0.20 12.45
N ARG A 21 3.43 -0.52 13.35
CA ARG A 21 3.36 -1.72 14.22
C ARG A 21 2.67 -1.47 15.56
N PHE A 22 2.44 -0.21 15.88
CA PHE A 22 1.92 0.23 17.17
C PHE A 22 0.63 1.01 16.97
N ASP A 23 -0.33 0.75 17.86
CA ASP A 23 -1.48 1.61 18.08
C ASP A 23 -1.14 2.62 19.18
N VAL A 24 -1.58 3.86 19.02
CA VAL A 24 -1.43 4.90 20.05
C VAL A 24 -2.81 5.46 20.34
N ASP A 25 -3.36 5.10 21.51
CA ASP A 25 -4.68 5.50 21.98
C ASP A 25 -5.82 5.31 20.95
N CYS A 26 -5.83 4.16 20.27
CA CYS A 26 -6.78 3.83 19.19
C CYS A 26 -6.74 4.81 18.00
N GLY A 27 -5.60 5.49 17.80
CA GLY A 27 -5.42 6.60 16.87
C GLY A 27 -4.11 6.55 16.08
N SER A 28 -3.89 7.59 15.25
CA SER A 28 -2.66 7.69 14.48
C SER A 28 -1.52 8.24 15.34
N PRO A 29 -0.32 7.66 15.28
CA PRO A 29 0.84 8.17 16.01
C PRO A 29 1.40 9.48 15.42
N ASP A 30 0.97 9.92 14.23
CA ASP A 30 1.60 11.02 13.48
C ASP A 30 1.73 12.36 14.24
N TYR A 31 0.89 12.60 15.23
CA TYR A 31 0.84 13.85 16.00
C TYR A 31 1.36 13.70 17.43
N THR A 32 2.01 12.58 17.73
CA THR A 32 2.60 12.32 19.05
C THR A 32 4.11 12.44 19.00
N GLU A 33 4.73 12.62 20.16
CA GLU A 33 6.19 12.60 20.31
C GLU A 33 6.82 11.26 19.86
N LEU A 34 6.03 10.18 19.88
CA LEU A 34 6.44 8.83 19.48
C LEU A 34 6.50 8.62 17.97
N ALA A 35 5.98 9.55 17.15
CA ALA A 35 5.86 9.37 15.70
C ALA A 35 7.21 8.99 15.05
N ARG A 36 8.30 9.66 15.48
CA ARG A 36 9.64 9.40 14.94
C ARG A 36 10.15 8.03 15.36
N ASP A 37 10.03 7.69 16.63
CA ASP A 37 10.49 6.40 17.16
C ASP A 37 9.72 5.24 16.50
N ILE A 38 8.41 5.40 16.30
CA ILE A 38 7.58 4.43 15.58
C ILE A 38 8.03 4.30 14.13
N SER A 39 8.29 5.41 13.43
CA SER A 39 8.76 5.36 12.04
C SER A 39 10.13 4.69 11.88
N SER A 40 10.94 4.62 12.95
CA SER A 40 12.22 3.91 12.93
C SER A 40 12.06 2.39 12.74
N PHE A 41 10.85 1.84 12.91
CA PHE A 41 10.51 0.44 12.68
C PHE A 41 9.97 0.15 11.26
N ASP A 42 9.87 1.17 10.40
CA ASP A 42 9.31 1.01 9.05
C ASP A 42 10.09 0.01 8.20
N TYR A 43 11.39 -0.16 8.47
CA TYR A 43 12.25 -1.14 7.79
C TYR A 43 11.72 -2.57 7.92
N ILE A 44 10.97 -2.91 8.97
CA ILE A 44 10.37 -4.24 9.15
C ILE A 44 9.45 -4.57 7.97
N LEU A 45 8.72 -3.59 7.43
CA LEU A 45 7.88 -3.82 6.26
C LEU A 45 8.70 -4.16 5.01
N LYS A 46 9.85 -3.51 4.84
CA LYS A 46 10.78 -3.83 3.74
C LYS A 46 11.31 -5.25 3.87
N GLU A 47 11.72 -5.66 5.07
CA GLU A 47 12.16 -7.03 5.33
C GLU A 47 11.05 -8.07 5.11
N GLU A 48 9.81 -7.79 5.53
CA GLU A 48 8.66 -8.67 5.27
C GLU A 48 8.44 -8.88 3.77
N ILE A 49 8.48 -7.81 2.97
CA ILE A 49 8.33 -7.90 1.51
C ILE A 49 9.47 -8.72 0.90
N ASN A 50 10.71 -8.50 1.35
CA ASN A 50 11.88 -9.25 0.87
C ASN A 50 11.79 -10.75 1.19
N ILE A 51 11.27 -11.12 2.37
CA ILE A 51 11.11 -12.51 2.78
C ILE A 51 9.96 -13.19 2.02
N LEU A 52 8.84 -12.49 1.86
CA LEU A 52 7.64 -13.05 1.25
C LEU A 52 7.70 -13.10 -0.27
N THR A 53 8.55 -12.27 -0.88
CA THR A 53 8.72 -12.14 -2.34
C THR A 53 7.37 -12.14 -3.10
N PRO A 54 6.41 -11.27 -2.75
CA PRO A 54 5.09 -11.33 -3.36
C PRO A 54 5.13 -10.85 -4.82
N ASP A 55 4.28 -11.39 -5.68
CA ASP A 55 4.12 -10.90 -7.06
C ASP A 55 3.45 -9.53 -7.13
N ILE A 56 2.54 -9.26 -6.19
CA ILE A 56 1.72 -8.05 -6.11
C ILE A 56 1.75 -7.50 -4.69
N CYS A 57 2.01 -6.20 -4.54
CA CYS A 57 1.94 -5.50 -3.26
C CYS A 57 1.00 -4.29 -3.36
N VAL A 58 0.07 -4.17 -2.40
CA VAL A 58 -0.89 -3.06 -2.36
C VAL A 58 -0.78 -2.32 -1.04
N PHE A 59 -0.21 -1.12 -1.07
CA PHE A 59 -0.17 -0.20 0.05
C PHE A 59 -1.49 0.59 0.12
N PHE A 60 -2.32 0.27 1.12
CA PHE A 60 -3.51 1.05 1.42
C PHE A 60 -3.19 2.26 2.30
N THR A 61 -2.70 3.34 1.69
CA THR A 61 -2.31 4.58 2.38
C THR A 61 -2.75 5.83 1.62
N ASN A 62 -2.68 6.98 2.30
CA ASN A 62 -2.97 8.28 1.71
C ASN A 62 -1.67 8.91 1.19
N HIS A 63 -1.74 9.65 0.07
CA HIS A 63 -0.58 10.33 -0.53
C HIS A 63 0.19 11.23 0.46
N LYS A 64 -0.48 11.74 1.51
CA LYS A 64 0.20 12.48 2.59
C LYS A 64 1.26 11.66 3.36
N TYR A 65 1.27 10.33 3.20
CA TYR A 65 2.24 9.41 3.80
C TYR A 65 3.26 8.87 2.79
N ASP A 66 3.24 9.33 1.52
CA ASP A 66 4.20 8.89 0.51
C ASP A 66 5.64 9.21 0.93
N TYR A 67 5.85 10.19 1.82
CA TYR A 67 7.15 10.48 2.42
C TYR A 67 7.74 9.28 3.19
N ARG A 68 6.92 8.44 3.82
CA ARG A 68 7.44 7.25 4.53
C ARG A 68 7.89 6.16 3.57
N LEU A 69 7.19 6.02 2.45
CA LEU A 69 7.59 5.07 1.40
C LEU A 69 8.87 5.53 0.71
N THR A 70 9.00 6.82 0.40
CA THR A 70 10.24 7.39 -0.18
C THR A 70 11.41 7.37 0.80
N SER A 71 11.17 7.43 2.11
CA SER A 71 12.23 7.18 3.11
C SER A 71 12.69 5.72 3.18
N LEU A 72 11.81 4.76 2.85
CA LEU A 72 12.15 3.33 2.83
C LEU A 72 12.81 2.87 1.52
N TYR A 73 12.44 3.53 0.43
CA TYR A 73 12.84 3.21 -0.93
C TYR A 73 13.36 4.50 -1.56
N GLU A 74 14.67 4.71 -1.49
CA GLU A 74 15.33 5.82 -2.16
C GLU A 74 15.05 5.75 -3.67
N ASP A 75 14.85 6.89 -4.32
CA ASP A 75 14.49 6.97 -5.75
C ASP A 75 13.16 6.28 -6.14
N LEU A 76 12.26 6.02 -5.18
CA LEU A 76 10.93 5.48 -5.44
C LEU A 76 10.15 6.37 -6.43
N MET A 77 9.76 5.77 -7.56
CA MET A 77 8.98 6.46 -8.59
C MET A 77 7.49 6.20 -8.45
N PHE A 78 6.69 7.22 -8.77
CA PHE A 78 5.22 7.18 -8.73
C PHE A 78 4.66 7.47 -10.12
N GLU A 79 3.77 6.60 -10.60
CA GLU A 79 3.09 6.76 -11.88
C GLU A 79 1.56 6.68 -11.68
N ASN A 80 0.81 7.63 -12.23
CA ASN A 80 -0.65 7.59 -12.17
C ASN A 80 -1.19 6.37 -12.95
N ILE A 81 -2.19 5.71 -12.39
CA ILE A 81 -2.88 4.61 -13.08
C ILE A 81 -4.00 5.18 -13.94
N ASN A 82 -3.91 4.96 -15.25
CA ASN A 82 -4.94 5.40 -16.21
C ASN A 82 -6.32 4.84 -15.85
N GLY A 83 -7.33 5.71 -15.88
CA GLY A 83 -8.71 5.37 -15.53
C GLY A 83 -9.01 5.35 -14.03
N LEU A 84 -8.01 5.62 -13.17
CA LEU A 84 -8.21 5.85 -11.74
C LEU A 84 -7.94 7.32 -11.37
N PRO A 85 -8.53 7.82 -10.27
CA PRO A 85 -8.27 9.18 -9.81
C PRO A 85 -6.78 9.44 -9.57
N GLU A 86 -6.26 10.45 -10.26
CA GLU A 86 -4.86 10.86 -10.18
C GLU A 86 -4.44 11.14 -8.73
N LYS A 87 -3.16 10.90 -8.43
CA LYS A 87 -2.55 11.01 -7.10
C LYS A 87 -3.13 10.08 -6.04
N HIS A 88 -4.33 9.53 -6.20
CA HIS A 88 -4.95 8.61 -5.26
C HIS A 88 -4.62 7.15 -5.54
N PHE A 89 -4.45 6.80 -6.80
CA PHE A 89 -4.00 5.48 -7.23
C PHE A 89 -2.78 5.63 -8.12
N VAL A 90 -1.67 5.05 -7.67
CA VAL A 90 -0.40 5.14 -8.38
C VAL A 90 0.30 3.79 -8.35
N ARG A 91 1.02 3.47 -9.41
CA ARG A 91 1.98 2.39 -9.43
C ARG A 91 3.29 2.92 -8.86
N LEU A 92 3.93 2.08 -8.06
CA LEU A 92 5.22 2.34 -7.45
C LEU A 92 6.28 1.52 -8.18
N TYR A 93 7.42 2.13 -8.48
CA TYR A 93 8.56 1.44 -9.07
C TYR A 93 9.80 1.65 -8.21
N HIS A 94 10.41 0.53 -7.83
CA HIS A 94 11.70 0.47 -7.15
C HIS A 94 12.29 -0.95 -7.35
N PRO A 95 13.61 -1.14 -7.48
CA PRO A 95 14.22 -2.47 -7.65
C PRO A 95 13.87 -3.47 -6.53
N ASP A 96 13.75 -3.00 -5.29
CA ASP A 96 13.40 -3.82 -4.12
C ASP A 96 11.88 -4.05 -3.95
N LEU A 97 11.04 -3.53 -4.86
CA LEU A 97 9.59 -3.71 -4.79
C LEU A 97 9.12 -4.74 -5.83
N PRO A 98 8.03 -5.49 -5.55
CA PRO A 98 7.36 -6.30 -6.54
C PRO A 98 7.00 -5.50 -7.79
N GLU A 99 7.01 -6.18 -8.95
CA GLU A 99 6.68 -5.57 -10.25
C GLU A 99 5.32 -4.84 -10.21
N TYR A 100 4.33 -5.44 -9.55
CA TYR A 100 3.01 -4.87 -9.37
C TYR A 100 2.84 -4.31 -7.96
N THR A 101 3.48 -3.18 -7.71
CA THR A 101 3.30 -2.43 -6.46
C THR A 101 2.39 -1.22 -6.64
N ILE A 102 1.32 -1.12 -5.85
CA ILE A 102 0.29 -0.08 -5.99
C ILE A 102 0.10 0.64 -4.66
N ARG A 103 0.07 1.98 -4.70
CA ARG A 103 -0.44 2.78 -3.57
C ARG A 103 -1.86 3.24 -3.86
N ALA A 104 -2.79 2.72 -3.08
CA ALA A 104 -4.22 3.02 -3.16
C ALA A 104 -4.73 3.64 -1.86
N PRO A 105 -5.82 4.43 -1.87
CA PRO A 105 -6.38 5.00 -0.65
C PRO A 105 -6.91 3.91 0.27
N HIS A 106 -7.08 4.22 1.56
CA HIS A 106 -7.71 3.29 2.50
C HIS A 106 -9.08 2.79 1.95
N PRO A 107 -9.43 1.49 2.10
CA PRO A 107 -10.64 0.92 1.49
C PRO A 107 -11.95 1.65 1.83
N LYS A 108 -12.04 2.23 3.04
CA LYS A 108 -13.17 3.09 3.43
C LYS A 108 -13.30 4.32 2.51
N THR A 109 -12.18 4.97 2.19
CA THR A 109 -12.15 6.14 1.29
C THR A 109 -12.55 5.74 -0.12
N ILE A 110 -12.01 4.64 -0.64
CA ILE A 110 -12.35 4.11 -1.97
C ILE A 110 -13.88 3.91 -2.09
N ARG A 111 -14.51 3.29 -1.08
CA ARG A 111 -15.96 3.08 -1.06
C ARG A 111 -16.76 4.37 -0.98
N ILE A 112 -16.41 5.28 -0.04
CA ILE A 112 -17.12 6.55 0.14
C ILE A 112 -17.06 7.41 -1.14
N LYS A 113 -15.94 7.35 -1.85
CA LYS A 113 -15.73 8.11 -3.09
C LYS A 113 -16.29 7.42 -4.35
N GLY A 114 -16.79 6.19 -4.24
CA GLY A 114 -17.34 5.45 -5.37
C GLY A 114 -16.30 4.88 -6.34
N TRP A 115 -15.02 4.83 -5.95
CA TRP A 115 -13.90 4.39 -6.81
C TRP A 115 -13.68 2.87 -6.82
N GLU A 116 -14.49 2.11 -6.07
CA GLU A 116 -14.24 0.69 -5.83
C GLU A 116 -14.34 -0.16 -7.10
N ASN A 117 -15.31 0.11 -7.98
CA ASN A 117 -15.50 -0.69 -9.19
C ASN A 117 -14.34 -0.51 -10.16
N ASP A 118 -13.91 0.74 -10.40
CA ASP A 118 -12.79 1.02 -11.31
C ASP A 118 -11.49 0.45 -10.74
N PHE A 119 -11.27 0.56 -9.42
CA PHE A 119 -10.10 -0.03 -8.78
C PHE A 119 -10.08 -1.55 -8.90
N ILE A 120 -11.23 -2.22 -8.68
CA ILE A 120 -11.31 -3.68 -8.84
C ILE A 120 -11.07 -4.09 -10.29
N LYS A 121 -11.63 -3.37 -11.27
CA LYS A 121 -11.39 -3.63 -12.69
C LYS A 121 -9.91 -3.51 -13.06
N TYR A 122 -9.20 -2.54 -12.49
CA TYR A 122 -7.76 -2.43 -12.66
C TYR A 122 -7.01 -3.63 -12.06
N ILE A 123 -7.38 -4.06 -10.84
CA ILE A 123 -6.79 -5.23 -10.19
C ILE A 123 -7.01 -6.52 -11.00
N GLU A 124 -8.18 -6.69 -11.63
CA GLU A 124 -8.46 -7.84 -12.51
C GLU A 124 -7.61 -7.83 -13.79
N ALA A 125 -7.18 -6.65 -14.25
CA ALA A 125 -6.42 -6.48 -15.49
C ALA A 125 -4.91 -6.66 -15.33
N ILE A 126 -4.38 -6.60 -14.10
CA ILE A 126 -2.96 -6.84 -13.80
C ILE A 126 -2.67 -8.29 -13.37
N LYS A 127 -3.69 -9.14 -13.38
CA LYS A 127 -3.54 -10.60 -13.30
C LYS A 127 -2.96 -11.12 -14.61
#